data_AF-A0AAV9THT7-F1
#
_entry.id   AF-A0AAV9THT7-F1
#
_cell.length_a   1.000
_cell.length_b   1.000
_cell.length_c   1.000
_cell.angle_alpha   90.00
_cell.angle_beta   90.00
_cell.angle_gamma   90.00
#
_symmetry.space_group_name_H-M   'P 1'
#
loop_
_entity.id
_entity.type
_entity.pdbx_description
1 polymer ?
#
loop_
_entity_poly.entity_id
_entity_poly.type
_entity_poly.pdbx_seq_one_letter_code
_entity_poly.pdbx_strand_id
1 'polypeptide(L)'
;MDYNYNTYMQDDSVLYDVIKQLRIDGLAFVSNVPGTEEALATITTRIGPVKDTFYGYTWDVRTVPEAINAAYTSHDLGFHTDLLYFEQPPHIQLLHCVQSASTGGASVFADAYRAAVDLFHMDLDAFDTLATVPVNYHYNHPDSNVYRTTKPVIDLRPLRIGDTVYTHLQDYIKD
;
A
#
# COMPACT_ATOMS: atom_id res chain seq x y z
N MET A 1 -9.48 14.68 -6.69
CA MET A 1 -9.59 15.02 -8.13
C MET A 1 -8.65 14.11 -8.89
N ASP A 2 -8.97 13.81 -10.15
CA ASP A 2 -8.10 12.98 -10.99
C ASP A 2 -7.16 13.89 -11.79
N TYR A 3 -5.89 13.48 -11.90
CA TYR A 3 -4.88 14.20 -12.66
C TYR A 3 -4.80 13.64 -14.09
N ASN A 4 -4.64 14.48 -15.10
CA ASN A 4 -4.46 13.99 -16.47
C ASN A 4 -3.00 13.54 -16.70
N TYR A 5 -2.80 12.42 -17.39
CA TYR A 5 -1.49 11.87 -17.71
C TYR A 5 -0.55 12.88 -18.39
N ASN A 6 -1.03 13.62 -19.40
CA ASN A 6 -0.17 14.53 -20.15
C ASN A 6 0.35 15.66 -19.26
N THR A 7 -0.51 16.24 -18.42
CA THR A 7 -0.10 17.30 -17.48
C THR A 7 0.78 16.73 -16.36
N TYR A 8 0.49 15.53 -15.85
CA TYR A 8 1.33 14.85 -14.85
C TYR A 8 2.77 14.63 -15.36
N MET A 9 2.92 14.26 -16.63
CA MET A 9 4.21 13.98 -17.25
C MET A 9 5.02 15.23 -17.60
N GLN A 10 4.37 16.38 -17.78
CA GLN A 10 5.00 17.59 -18.34
C GLN A 10 5.11 18.76 -17.33
N ASP A 11 4.28 18.78 -16.29
CA ASP A 11 4.18 19.89 -15.35
C ASP A 11 4.53 19.44 -13.93
N ASP A 12 5.58 20.04 -13.38
CA ASP A 12 6.08 19.71 -12.04
C ASP A 12 5.15 20.24 -10.92
N SER A 13 4.32 21.26 -11.20
CA SER A 13 3.30 21.71 -10.24
C SER A 13 2.21 20.65 -10.08
N VAL A 14 1.84 19.96 -11.17
CA VAL A 14 0.88 18.86 -11.14
C VAL A 14 1.47 17.64 -10.43
N LEU A 15 2.74 17.32 -10.69
CA LEU A 15 3.45 16.27 -9.93
C LEU A 15 3.47 16.60 -8.43
N TYR A 16 3.78 17.85 -8.07
CA TYR A 16 3.75 18.29 -6.67
C TYR A 16 2.36 18.09 -6.04
N ASP A 17 1.29 18.47 -6.73
CA ASP A 17 -0.07 18.29 -6.24
C ASP A 17 -0.44 16.82 -6.06
N VAL A 18 -0.02 15.93 -6.98
CA VAL A 18 -0.21 14.47 -6.86
C VAL A 18 0.50 13.93 -5.62
N ILE A 19 1.76 14.29 -5.41
CA ILE A 19 2.55 13.83 -4.25
C ILE A 19 1.99 14.40 -2.95
N LYS A 20 1.54 15.66 -2.97
CA LYS A 20 0.88 16.29 -1.83
C LYS A 20 -0.43 15.59 -1.49
N GLN A 21 -1.26 15.26 -2.49
CA GLN A 21 -2.50 14.52 -2.28
C GLN A 21 -2.22 13.12 -1.74
N LEU A 22 -1.26 12.40 -2.32
CA LEU A 22 -0.85 11.08 -1.84
C LEU A 22 -0.36 11.13 -0.38
N ARG A 23 0.36 12.18 0.01
CA ARG A 23 0.83 12.37 1.40
C ARG A 23 -0.30 12.69 2.38
N ILE A 24 -1.29 13.48 1.97
CA ILE A 24 -2.36 13.97 2.87
C ILE A 24 -3.52 12.97 2.93
N ASP A 25 -3.96 12.49 1.77
CA ASP A 25 -5.17 11.68 1.62
C ASP A 25 -4.85 10.18 1.46
N GLY A 26 -3.59 9.82 1.20
CA GLY A 26 -3.17 8.42 1.00
C GLY A 26 -3.51 7.83 -0.37
N LEU A 27 -4.18 8.59 -1.26
CA LEU A 27 -4.64 8.10 -2.56
C LEU A 27 -4.69 9.22 -3.62
N ALA A 28 -4.24 8.91 -4.82
CA ALA A 28 -4.35 9.79 -5.99
C ALA A 28 -4.56 8.98 -7.27
N PHE A 29 -5.29 9.55 -8.23
CA PHE A 29 -5.58 8.92 -9.52
C PHE A 29 -4.98 9.74 -10.66
N VAL A 30 -4.27 9.06 -11.56
CA VAL A 30 -3.84 9.62 -12.85
C VAL A 30 -4.66 8.96 -13.95
N SER A 31 -5.42 9.78 -14.68
CA SER A 31 -6.33 9.38 -15.74
C SER A 31 -5.69 9.53 -17.12
N ASN A 32 -6.21 8.82 -18.11
CA ASN A 32 -5.74 8.86 -19.50
C ASN A 32 -4.28 8.40 -19.68
N VAL A 33 -3.79 7.55 -18.78
CA VAL A 33 -2.50 6.87 -18.93
C VAL A 33 -2.60 5.90 -20.13
N PRO A 34 -1.60 5.86 -21.04
CA PRO A 34 -1.59 4.90 -22.14
C PRO A 34 -1.73 3.46 -21.62
N GLY A 35 -2.61 2.67 -22.24
CA GLY A 35 -2.86 1.27 -21.87
C GLY A 35 -1.75 0.32 -22.31
N THR A 36 -0.50 0.61 -21.95
CA THR A 36 0.67 -0.27 -22.17
C THR A 36 1.36 -0.56 -20.84
N GLU A 37 2.05 -1.70 -20.77
CA GLU A 37 2.72 -2.16 -19.54
C GLU A 37 3.84 -1.19 -19.12
N GLU A 38 4.56 -0.62 -20.08
CA GLU A 38 5.68 0.30 -19.85
C GLU A 38 5.26 1.65 -19.25
N ALA A 39 3.98 2.00 -19.38
CA ALA A 39 3.47 3.27 -18.87
C ALA A 39 3.58 3.36 -17.35
N LEU A 40 3.44 2.23 -16.62
CA LEU A 40 3.54 2.20 -15.15
C LEU A 40 4.94 2.61 -14.67
N ALA A 41 5.99 2.03 -15.25
CA ALA A 41 7.37 2.42 -14.94
C ALA A 41 7.62 3.89 -15.31
N THR A 42 7.13 4.32 -16.46
CA THR A 42 7.27 5.70 -16.96
C THR A 42 6.68 6.72 -16.00
N ILE A 43 5.45 6.51 -15.51
CA ILE A 43 4.84 7.42 -14.54
C ILE A 43 5.54 7.37 -13.18
N THR A 44 6.00 6.19 -12.75
CA THR A 44 6.65 6.01 -11.45
C THR A 44 7.96 6.80 -11.37
N THR A 45 8.74 6.81 -12.45
CA THR A 45 10.04 7.51 -12.51
C THR A 45 9.97 9.03 -12.44
N ARG A 46 8.77 9.63 -12.60
CA ARG A 46 8.54 11.06 -12.25
C ARG A 46 8.60 11.29 -10.74
N ILE A 47 8.22 10.31 -9.93
CA ILE A 47 8.23 10.36 -8.46
C ILE A 47 9.59 9.96 -7.92
N GLY A 48 10.12 8.83 -8.41
CA GLY A 48 11.36 8.24 -7.91
C GLY A 48 11.65 6.88 -8.54
N PRO A 49 12.71 6.19 -8.10
CA PRO A 49 13.04 4.87 -8.64
C PRO A 49 11.97 3.85 -8.29
N VAL A 50 11.71 2.95 -9.23
CA VAL A 50 10.89 1.76 -8.98
C VAL A 50 11.65 0.85 -8.01
N LYS A 51 10.93 0.29 -7.03
CA LYS A 51 11.50 -0.64 -6.05
C LYS A 51 11.37 -2.07 -6.56
N ASP A 52 12.47 -2.64 -7.03
CA ASP A 52 12.53 -4.02 -7.47
C ASP A 52 12.20 -4.99 -6.33
N THR A 53 11.41 -6.00 -6.65
CA THR A 53 11.10 -7.11 -5.75
C THR A 53 11.34 -8.44 -6.47
N PHE A 54 11.13 -9.55 -5.78
CA PHE A 54 11.17 -10.87 -6.43
C PHE A 54 10.03 -11.08 -7.44
N TYR A 55 8.99 -10.24 -7.44
CA TYR A 55 7.99 -10.23 -8.51
C TYR A 55 8.52 -9.56 -9.80
N GLY A 56 9.67 -8.89 -9.74
CA GLY A 56 10.28 -8.17 -10.85
C GLY A 56 10.32 -6.67 -10.65
N TYR A 57 10.75 -5.97 -11.71
CA TYR A 57 10.74 -4.51 -11.83
C TYR A 57 9.30 -3.97 -11.83
N THR A 58 8.42 -4.64 -12.58
CA THR A 58 6.96 -4.52 -12.54
C THR A 58 6.37 -5.92 -12.67
N TRP A 59 5.07 -6.09 -12.40
CA TRP A 59 4.37 -7.37 -12.59
C TRP A 59 2.91 -7.15 -12.98
N ASP A 60 2.36 -8.11 -13.74
CA ASP A 60 0.98 -8.05 -14.20
C ASP A 60 0.03 -8.73 -13.22
N VAL A 61 -1.03 -8.00 -12.86
CA VAL A 61 -2.16 -8.57 -12.11
C VAL A 61 -3.22 -9.00 -13.10
N ARG A 62 -3.25 -10.31 -13.39
CA ARG A 62 -4.26 -10.94 -14.26
C ARG A 62 -4.63 -12.31 -13.74
N THR A 63 -5.85 -12.75 -14.03
CA THR A 63 -6.27 -14.12 -13.69
C THR A 63 -5.48 -15.13 -14.53
N VAL A 64 -4.84 -16.10 -13.89
CA VAL A 64 -4.13 -17.21 -14.56
C VAL A 64 -4.61 -18.57 -14.02
N PRO A 65 -4.60 -19.63 -14.85
CA PRO A 65 -4.78 -20.99 -14.35
C PRO A 65 -3.72 -21.33 -13.30
N GLU A 66 -4.09 -22.07 -12.25
CA GLU A 66 -3.17 -22.51 -11.18
C GLU A 66 -2.43 -21.34 -10.48
N ALA A 67 -3.17 -20.28 -10.14
CA ALA A 67 -2.64 -19.10 -9.47
C ALA A 67 -1.92 -19.43 -8.15
N ILE A 68 -0.63 -19.08 -8.08
CA ILE A 68 0.21 -19.18 -6.87
C ILE A 68 0.07 -17.98 -5.92
N ASN A 69 -0.71 -16.97 -6.31
CA ASN A 69 -1.02 -15.78 -5.52
C ASN A 69 -2.51 -15.47 -5.67
N ALA A 70 -3.17 -15.13 -4.56
CA ALA A 70 -4.58 -14.74 -4.55
C ALA A 70 -4.86 -13.59 -5.53
N ALA A 71 -3.91 -12.67 -5.72
CA ALA A 71 -4.00 -11.56 -6.68
C ALA A 71 -4.18 -12.01 -8.14
N TYR A 72 -3.84 -13.26 -8.47
CA TYR A 72 -4.02 -13.83 -9.81
C TYR A 72 -5.27 -14.72 -9.91
N THR A 73 -6.20 -14.61 -8.97
CA THR A 73 -7.52 -15.25 -8.99
C THR A 73 -8.61 -14.23 -9.27
N SER A 74 -9.84 -14.67 -9.51
CA SER A 74 -11.02 -13.80 -9.65
C SER A 74 -11.77 -13.58 -8.33
N HIS A 75 -11.22 -14.04 -7.20
CA HIS A 75 -11.85 -13.91 -5.89
C HIS A 75 -11.62 -12.51 -5.31
N ASP A 76 -12.54 -12.10 -4.43
CA ASP A 76 -12.36 -10.90 -3.62
C ASP A 76 -11.15 -11.06 -2.70
N LEU A 77 -10.29 -10.03 -2.66
CA LEU A 77 -9.05 -10.03 -1.87
C LEU A 77 -9.25 -9.44 -0.47
N GLY A 78 -10.40 -8.82 -0.20
CA GLY A 78 -10.62 -8.06 1.02
C GLY A 78 -9.62 -6.92 1.21
N PHE A 79 -9.73 -6.18 2.31
CA PHE A 79 -8.75 -5.14 2.65
C PHE A 79 -7.44 -5.75 3.11
N HIS A 80 -6.34 -5.31 2.51
CA HIS A 80 -4.99 -5.76 2.81
C HIS A 80 -3.97 -4.67 2.50
N THR A 81 -2.75 -4.87 2.99
CA THR A 81 -1.55 -4.11 2.58
C THR A 81 -0.53 -5.10 2.02
N ASP A 82 0.11 -4.75 0.92
CA ASP A 82 0.97 -5.68 0.20
C ASP A 82 2.33 -5.89 0.88
N LEU A 83 2.90 -7.07 0.62
CA LEU A 83 4.27 -7.45 0.96
C LEU A 83 4.61 -7.32 2.46
N LEU A 84 3.66 -7.52 3.37
CA LEU A 84 3.92 -7.44 4.82
C LEU A 84 4.98 -8.44 5.34
N TYR A 85 5.30 -9.48 4.56
CA TYR A 85 6.41 -10.39 4.82
C TYR A 85 7.81 -9.79 4.56
N PHE A 86 7.90 -8.53 4.08
CA PHE A 86 9.13 -7.75 4.05
C PHE A 86 9.32 -6.98 5.36
N GLU A 87 10.58 -6.84 5.77
CA GLU A 87 10.96 -5.98 6.89
C GLU A 87 10.62 -4.51 6.59
N GLN A 88 10.91 -4.06 5.37
CA GLN A 88 10.52 -2.75 4.85
C GLN A 88 9.60 -2.90 3.63
N PRO A 89 8.27 -3.04 3.83
CA PRO A 89 7.32 -3.11 2.72
C PRO A 89 7.31 -1.79 1.93
N PRO A 90 6.88 -1.81 0.64
CA PRO A 90 6.73 -0.59 -0.15
C PRO A 90 5.79 0.41 0.54
N HIS A 91 6.19 1.69 0.58
CA HIS A 91 5.37 2.75 1.17
C HIS A 91 4.32 3.30 0.22
N ILE A 92 4.56 3.18 -1.09
CA ILE A 92 3.65 3.64 -2.15
C ILE A 92 3.53 2.49 -3.14
N GLN A 93 2.28 2.19 -3.52
CA GLN A 93 1.95 1.22 -4.55
C GLN A 93 1.27 1.93 -5.71
N LEU A 94 1.69 1.63 -6.93
CA LEU A 94 1.08 2.13 -8.15
C LEU A 94 0.47 0.96 -8.90
N LEU A 95 -0.80 1.09 -9.28
CA LEU A 95 -1.53 0.12 -10.09
C LEU A 95 -1.99 0.81 -11.38
N HIS A 96 -1.69 0.21 -12.52
CA HIS A 96 -2.12 0.68 -13.83
C HIS A 96 -3.13 -0.28 -14.44
N CYS A 97 -4.31 0.23 -14.78
CA CYS A 97 -5.31 -0.53 -15.50
C CYS A 97 -5.00 -0.51 -17.00
N VAL A 98 -4.31 -1.55 -17.49
CA VAL A 98 -4.07 -1.77 -18.92
C VAL A 98 -5.35 -2.23 -19.63
N GLN A 99 -6.07 -3.17 -19.01
CA GLN A 99 -7.33 -3.69 -19.52
C GLN A 99 -8.30 -3.92 -18.35
N SER A 100 -9.49 -3.32 -18.42
CA SER A 100 -10.53 -3.51 -17.41
C SER A 100 -11.29 -4.82 -17.64
N ALA A 101 -11.79 -5.42 -16.55
CA ALA A 101 -12.75 -6.51 -16.63
C ALA A 101 -14.07 -6.05 -17.27
N SER A 102 -14.77 -6.95 -17.94
CA SER A 102 -16.11 -6.67 -18.51
C SER A 102 -17.20 -6.57 -17.45
N THR A 103 -16.99 -7.20 -16.28
CA THR A 103 -17.89 -7.17 -15.11
C THR A 103 -17.09 -7.35 -13.83
N GLY A 104 -17.50 -6.70 -12.73
CA GLY A 104 -16.79 -6.77 -11.45
C GLY A 104 -15.42 -6.06 -11.48
N GLY A 105 -14.52 -6.46 -10.57
CA GLY A 105 -13.15 -5.93 -10.52
C GLY A 105 -13.03 -4.47 -10.05
N ALA A 106 -14.03 -3.98 -9.31
CA ALA A 106 -13.97 -2.65 -8.73
C ALA A 106 -12.88 -2.59 -7.65
N SER A 107 -12.01 -1.58 -7.73
CA SER A 107 -11.06 -1.29 -6.66
C SER A 107 -11.80 -0.68 -5.46
N VAL A 108 -11.49 -1.17 -4.27
CA VAL A 108 -11.97 -0.61 -2.99
C VAL A 108 -10.78 -0.17 -2.16
N PHE A 109 -10.95 0.93 -1.42
CA PHE A 109 -9.92 1.52 -0.58
C PHE A 109 -10.51 1.86 0.79
N ALA A 110 -9.69 1.78 1.83
CA ALA A 110 -10.05 2.16 3.19
C ALA A 110 -8.92 2.96 3.83
N ASP A 111 -9.29 3.97 4.61
CA ASP A 111 -8.34 4.71 5.45
C ASP A 111 -8.04 3.89 6.71
N ALA A 112 -6.93 3.14 6.67
CA ALA A 112 -6.50 2.31 7.78
C ALA A 112 -6.08 3.12 9.01
N TYR A 113 -5.61 4.36 8.84
CA TYR A 113 -5.28 5.24 9.96
C TYR A 113 -6.55 5.63 10.70
N ARG A 114 -7.58 6.07 9.96
CA ARG A 114 -8.88 6.37 10.55
C ARG A 114 -9.49 5.16 11.25
N ALA A 115 -9.43 3.98 10.62
CA ALA A 115 -9.93 2.75 11.23
C ALA A 115 -9.21 2.41 12.55
N ALA A 116 -7.88 2.63 12.63
CA ALA A 116 -7.12 2.43 13.85
C ALA A 116 -7.50 3.44 14.95
N VAL A 117 -7.72 4.72 14.60
CA VAL A 117 -8.18 5.76 15.54
C VAL A 117 -9.58 5.47 16.06
N ASP A 118 -10.51 5.09 15.17
CA ASP A 118 -11.86 4.72 15.58
C ASP A 118 -11.83 3.49 16.52
N LEU A 119 -11.00 2.47 16.20
CA LEU A 119 -10.81 1.31 17.08
C LEU A 119 -10.25 1.70 18.46
N PHE A 120 -9.25 2.59 18.51
CA PHE A 120 -8.69 3.09 19.77
C PHE A 120 -9.77 3.70 20.68
N HIS A 121 -10.72 4.45 20.12
CA HIS A 121 -11.80 5.06 20.89
C HIS A 121 -12.96 4.10 21.21
N MET A 122 -13.19 3.09 20.38
CA MET A 122 -14.30 2.15 20.53
C MET A 122 -13.97 0.95 21.42
N ASP A 123 -12.75 0.42 21.31
CA ASP A 123 -12.29 -0.79 22.01
C ASP A 123 -10.75 -0.72 22.18
N LEU A 124 -10.33 -0.18 23.32
CA LEU A 124 -8.93 0.03 23.64
C LEU A 124 -8.17 -1.30 23.78
N ASP A 125 -8.82 -2.36 24.27
CA ASP A 125 -8.19 -3.67 24.46
C ASP A 125 -7.92 -4.34 23.11
N ALA A 126 -8.86 -4.23 22.17
CA ALA A 126 -8.65 -4.68 20.80
C ALA A 126 -7.54 -3.89 20.10
N PHE A 127 -7.50 -2.56 20.28
CA PHE A 127 -6.41 -1.73 19.76
C PHE A 127 -5.05 -2.16 20.32
N ASP A 128 -4.94 -2.29 21.65
CA ASP A 128 -3.69 -2.70 22.32
C ASP A 128 -3.24 -4.07 21.83
N THR A 129 -4.18 -5.01 21.67
CA THR A 129 -3.89 -6.34 21.11
C THR A 129 -3.30 -6.24 19.71
N LEU A 130 -3.90 -5.47 18.80
CA LEU A 130 -3.39 -5.31 17.43
C LEU A 130 -2.07 -4.52 17.35
N ALA A 131 -1.80 -3.67 18.34
CA ALA A 131 -0.59 -2.86 18.43
C ALA A 131 0.60 -3.61 19.06
N THR A 132 0.35 -4.61 19.92
CA THR A 132 1.39 -5.26 20.72
C THR A 132 1.60 -6.74 20.39
N VAL A 133 0.56 -7.46 19.96
CA VAL A 133 0.68 -8.88 19.64
C VAL A 133 1.29 -9.05 18.24
N PRO A 134 2.47 -9.69 18.13
CA PRO A 134 3.12 -9.85 16.84
C PRO A 134 2.40 -10.88 15.96
N VAL A 135 2.22 -10.55 14.68
CA VAL A 135 1.72 -11.44 13.64
C VAL A 135 2.86 -11.92 12.75
N ASN A 136 2.85 -13.21 12.43
CA ASN A 136 3.81 -13.81 11.52
C ASN A 136 3.32 -13.69 10.07
N TYR A 137 3.96 -12.83 9.29
CA TYR A 137 3.75 -12.72 7.85
C TYR A 137 4.78 -13.60 7.14
N HIS A 138 4.34 -14.40 6.17
CA HIS A 138 5.24 -15.17 5.33
C HIS A 138 4.83 -15.17 3.87
N TYR A 139 5.79 -15.46 3.02
CA TYR A 139 5.59 -15.85 1.63
C TYR A 139 6.55 -16.99 1.31
N ASN A 140 6.02 -18.09 0.78
CA ASN A 140 6.81 -19.25 0.36
C ASN A 140 6.49 -19.53 -1.11
N HIS A 141 7.37 -19.10 -2.02
CA HIS A 141 7.25 -19.50 -3.42
C HIS A 141 7.83 -20.91 -3.61
N PRO A 142 7.14 -21.83 -4.31
CA PRO A 142 7.70 -23.14 -4.65
C PRO A 142 9.05 -22.97 -5.36
N ASP A 143 10.08 -23.66 -4.85
CA ASP A 143 11.45 -23.68 -5.42
C ASP A 143 12.15 -22.31 -5.59
N SER A 144 11.71 -21.28 -4.86
CA SER A 144 12.25 -19.92 -4.99
C SER A 144 12.33 -19.21 -3.63
N ASN A 145 12.02 -17.92 -3.60
CA ASN A 145 12.23 -17.06 -2.45
C ASN A 145 11.26 -17.38 -1.30
N VAL A 146 11.80 -17.31 -0.07
CA VAL A 146 11.06 -17.41 1.18
C VAL A 146 11.28 -16.13 1.97
N TYR A 147 10.18 -15.46 2.31
CA TYR A 147 10.19 -14.25 3.13
C TYR A 147 9.38 -14.47 4.40
N ARG A 148 9.89 -13.95 5.51
CA ARG A 148 9.22 -13.98 6.81
C ARG A 148 9.52 -12.69 7.55
N THR A 149 8.49 -12.11 8.15
CA THR A 149 8.62 -10.97 9.06
C THR A 149 7.56 -11.12 10.14
N THR A 150 7.93 -10.75 11.36
CA THR A 150 7.05 -10.78 12.52
C THR A 150 6.90 -9.35 13.03
N LYS A 151 5.67 -8.82 13.01
CA LYS A 151 5.36 -7.44 13.44
C LYS A 151 3.89 -7.32 13.84
N PRO A 152 3.52 -6.37 14.69
CA PRO A 152 2.12 -6.11 15.01
C PRO A 152 1.35 -5.62 13.77
N VAL A 153 0.02 -5.68 13.84
CA VAL A 153 -0.87 -5.18 12.78
C VAL A 153 -0.86 -3.65 12.76
N ILE A 154 -0.88 -3.02 13.94
CA ILE A 154 -0.77 -1.57 14.11
C ILE A 154 0.64 -1.28 14.62
N ASP A 155 1.48 -0.69 13.77
CA ASP A 155 2.82 -0.26 14.17
C ASP A 155 2.75 1.18 14.71
N LEU A 156 2.91 1.33 16.03
CA LEU A 156 2.87 2.62 16.73
C LEU A 156 4.14 3.46 16.57
N ARG A 157 5.11 3.03 15.73
CA ARG A 157 6.45 3.61 15.49
C ARG A 157 6.79 4.82 16.37
N PRO A 158 7.91 4.81 17.12
CA PRO A 158 8.29 5.90 18.00
C PRO A 158 8.02 7.30 17.42
N LEU A 159 7.01 8.00 17.94
CA LEU A 159 6.72 9.37 17.55
C LEU A 159 7.59 10.27 18.42
N ARG A 160 8.40 11.13 17.80
CA ARG A 160 9.23 12.08 18.54
C ARG A 160 8.73 13.51 18.33
N ILE A 161 8.37 14.17 19.43
CA ILE A 161 7.98 15.59 19.46
C ILE A 161 8.96 16.31 20.40
N GLY A 162 9.90 17.05 19.82
CA GLY A 162 11.02 17.64 20.57
C GLY A 162 11.87 16.57 21.26
N ASP A 163 11.91 16.59 22.59
CA ASP A 163 12.63 15.62 23.42
C ASP A 163 11.76 14.48 23.93
N THR A 164 10.44 14.53 23.72
CA THR A 164 9.51 13.46 24.10
C THR A 164 9.44 12.39 23.01
N VAL A 165 9.54 11.12 23.40
CA VAL A 165 9.34 9.97 22.53
C VAL A 165 8.13 9.18 23.02
N TYR A 166 7.14 9.01 22.15
CA TYR A 166 5.94 8.22 22.39
C TYR A 166 6.16 6.84 21.76
N THR A 167 6.30 5.81 22.57
CA THR A 167 6.59 4.43 22.11
C THR A 167 5.57 3.41 22.58
N HIS A 168 4.74 3.76 23.55
CA HIS A 168 3.74 2.87 24.13
C HIS A 168 2.36 3.51 24.08
N LEU A 169 1.32 2.66 24.05
CA LEU A 169 -0.08 3.09 24.09
C LEU A 169 -0.36 4.08 25.22
N GLN A 170 0.24 3.85 26.40
CA GLN A 170 0.09 4.71 27.57
C GLN A 170 0.58 6.15 27.34
N ASP A 171 1.51 6.37 26.40
CA ASP A 171 2.01 7.70 26.06
C ASP A 171 0.94 8.49 25.30
N TYR A 172 0.07 7.82 24.54
CA TYR A 172 -1.02 8.44 23.77
C TYR A 172 -2.31 8.67 24.58
N ILE A 173 -2.45 8.05 25.76
CA ILE A 173 -3.66 8.16 26.61
C ILE A 173 -3.60 9.39 27.54
N LYS A 174 -2.39 9.91 27.81
CA LYS A 174 -2.18 10.97 28.81
C LYS A 174 -2.36 12.40 28.28
N ASP A 175 -2.37 12.57 26.96
CA ASP A 175 -2.58 13.82 26.25
C ASP A 175 -3.96 13.83 25.56
#